data_AF-A0A841QIA1-F1
#
_entry.id   AF-A0A841QIA1-F1
#
_cell.length_a   1.000
_cell.length_b   1.000
_cell.length_c   1.000
_cell.angle_alpha   90.00
_cell.angle_beta   90.00
_cell.angle_gamma   90.00
#
_symmetry.space_group_name_H-M   'P 1'
#
loop_
_entity.id
_entity.type
_entity.pdbx_description
1 polymer ?
#
loop_
_entity_poly.entity_id
_entity_poly.type
_entity_poly.pdbx_seq_one_letter_code
_entity_poly.pdbx_strand_id
1 'polypeptide(L)' 'MNDILATIPEEGFSLLPIQPEHLQILMSLPLHHRDPFDHLLMAQAQAEHATFLSEDGQMDHYPIKRIRSS' A
#
# COMPACT_ATOMS: atom_id res chain seq x y z
N MET A 1 -19.89 -13.03 -10.66
CA MET A 1 -18.94 -12.11 -10.01
C MET A 1 -19.50 -11.90 -8.63
N ASN A 2 -19.16 -12.81 -7.70
CA ASN A 2 -19.60 -12.67 -6.31
C ASN A 2 -19.20 -11.29 -5.83
N ASP A 3 -20.06 -10.67 -5.03
CA ASP A 3 -19.94 -9.29 -4.62
C ASP A 3 -18.70 -9.14 -3.73
N ILE A 4 -17.54 -8.87 -4.34
CA ILE A 4 -16.25 -8.69 -3.65
C ILE A 4 -16.40 -7.67 -2.52
N LEU A 5 -17.26 -6.67 -2.71
CA LEU A 5 -17.54 -5.64 -1.71
C LEU A 5 -18.25 -6.22 -0.48
N ALA A 6 -19.11 -7.23 -0.65
CA ALA A 6 -19.76 -7.92 0.46
C ALA A 6 -18.79 -8.79 1.27
N THR A 7 -17.80 -9.42 0.62
CA THR A 7 -16.84 -10.33 1.28
C THR A 7 -15.75 -9.60 2.07
N ILE A 8 -15.40 -8.36 1.71
CA ILE A 8 -14.36 -7.58 2.40
C ILE A 8 -14.56 -7.52 3.93
N PRO A 9 -15.70 -7.05 4.46
CA PRO A 9 -15.91 -7.00 5.90
C PRO A 9 -16.07 -8.39 6.53
N GLU A 10 -16.61 -9.38 5.80
CA GLU A 10 -16.76 -10.76 6.29
C GLU A 10 -15.41 -11.42 6.60
N GLU A 11 -14.41 -11.15 5.77
CA GLU A 11 -13.03 -11.63 5.94
C GLU A 11 -12.17 -10.74 6.86
N GLY A 12 -12.78 -9.73 7.50
CA GLY A 12 -12.09 -8.84 8.45
C GLY A 12 -11.24 -7.75 7.79
N PHE A 13 -11.40 -7.50 6.49
CA PHE A 13 -10.75 -6.40 5.79
C PHE A 13 -11.59 -5.13 5.85
N SER A 14 -10.91 -3.98 5.68
CA SER A 14 -11.56 -2.68 5.53
C SER A 14 -11.15 -2.07 4.20
N LEU A 15 -12.09 -1.40 3.52
CA LEU A 15 -11.78 -0.63 2.32
C LEU A 15 -10.99 0.64 2.70
N LEU A 16 -9.84 0.84 2.07
CA LEU A 16 -9.04 2.06 2.23
C LEU A 16 -9.20 2.93 0.97
N PRO A 17 -10.06 3.96 1.00
CA PRO A 17 -10.18 4.90 -0.12
C PRO A 17 -8.90 5.73 -0.27
N ILE A 18 -8.56 6.09 -1.50
CA ILE A 18 -7.45 7.00 -1.79
C ILE A 18 -7.82 8.41 -1.31
N GLN A 19 -6.96 9.02 -0.51
CA GLN A 19 -7.10 10.38 0.00
C GLN A 19 -5.99 11.31 -0.52
N PRO A 20 -6.20 12.64 -0.52
CA PRO A 20 -5.18 13.60 -0.97
C PRO A 20 -3.82 13.45 -0.28
N GLU A 21 -3.79 13.05 0.99
CA GLU A 21 -2.57 12.83 1.77
C GLU A 21 -1.72 11.69 1.18
N HIS A 22 -2.37 10.65 0.66
CA HIS A 22 -1.70 9.54 -0.05
C HIS A 22 -0.99 10.06 -1.30
N LEU A 23 -1.61 10.99 -2.01
CA LEU A 23 -1.07 11.57 -3.25
C LEU A 23 0.11 12.51 -2.97
N GLN A 24 0.08 13.28 -1.88
CA GLN A 24 1.21 14.12 -1.47
C GLN A 24 2.46 13.30 -1.20
N ILE A 25 2.30 12.17 -0.49
CA ILE A 25 3.39 11.24 -0.24
C ILE A 25 3.85 10.59 -1.55
N LEU A 26 2.92 10.11 -2.38
CA LEU A 26 3.23 9.50 -3.68
C LEU A 26 4.14 10.39 -4.54
N MET A 27 3.86 11.69 -4.59
CA MET A 27 4.67 12.66 -5.34
C MET A 27 6.08 12.86 -4.77
N SER A 28 6.29 12.53 -3.49
CA SER A 28 7.59 12.63 -2.82
C SER A 28 8.42 11.34 -2.88
N LEU A 29 7.80 10.20 -3.22
CA LEU A 29 8.49 8.91 -3.25
C LEU A 29 9.51 8.86 -4.39
N PRO A 30 10.70 8.29 -4.14
CA PRO A 30 11.70 8.14 -5.19
C PRO A 30 11.24 7.14 -6.26
N LEU A 31 11.67 7.36 -7.50
CA LEU A 31 11.35 6.52 -8.65
C LEU A 31 12.36 5.37 -8.80
N HIS A 32 12.49 4.53 -7.77
CA HIS A 32 13.29 3.31 -7.81
C HIS A 32 12.51 2.10 -8.36
N HIS A 33 11.20 2.05 -8.07
CA HIS A 33 10.24 1.06 -8.52
C HIS A 33 9.57 1.48 -9.83
N ARG A 34 9.15 0.52 -10.66
CA ARG A 34 8.53 0.79 -11.97
C ARG A 34 7.02 0.55 -12.00
N ASP A 35 6.45 -0.02 -10.94
CA ASP A 35 5.01 -0.22 -10.84
C ASP A 35 4.34 0.97 -10.14
N PRO A 36 3.51 1.77 -10.85
CA PRO A 36 2.82 2.90 -10.26
C PRO A 36 1.78 2.49 -9.20
N PHE A 37 1.28 1.25 -9.24
CA PHE A 37 0.33 0.75 -8.25
C PHE A 37 1.03 0.46 -6.92
N ASP A 38 2.21 -0.16 -6.94
CA ASP A 38 2.99 -0.38 -5.72
C ASP A 38 3.40 0.94 -5.06
N HIS A 39 3.75 1.94 -5.87
CA HIS A 39 4.02 3.29 -5.37
C HIS A 39 2.84 3.88 -4.63
N LEU A 40 1.62 3.73 -5.17
CA LEU A 40 0.41 4.19 -4.50
C LEU A 40 0.19 3.43 -3.19
N LEU A 41 0.33 2.09 -3.18
CA LEU A 41 0.17 1.28 -1.98
C LEU A 41 1.19 1.64 -0.89
N MET A 42 2.45 1.88 -1.26
CA MET A 42 3.49 2.37 -0.34
C MET A 42 3.13 3.74 0.24
N ALA A 43 2.62 4.64 -0.60
CA ALA A 43 2.21 5.97 -0.16
C ALA A 43 1.03 5.91 0.82
N GLN A 44 0.05 5.05 0.57
CA GLN A 44 -1.04 4.78 1.51
C GLN A 44 -0.51 4.22 2.83
N ALA A 45 0.37 3.22 2.79
CA ALA A 45 0.94 2.63 3.99
C ALA A 45 1.72 3.66 4.83
N GLN A 46 2.45 4.57 4.18
CA GLN A 46 3.17 5.63 4.88
C GLN A 46 2.23 6.67 5.48
N ALA A 47 1.20 7.10 4.75
CA ALA A 47 0.22 8.07 5.23
C ALA A 47 -0.59 7.56 6.43
N GLU A 48 -0.99 6.29 6.38
CA GLU A 48 -1.81 5.64 7.42
C GLU A 48 -0.96 5.10 8.58
N HIS A 49 0.36 5.31 8.55
CA HIS A 49 1.31 4.71 9.50
C HIS A 49 1.17 3.19 9.62
N ALA A 50 0.77 2.54 8.52
CA ALA A 50 0.57 1.10 8.44
C ALA A 50 1.89 0.36 8.19
N THR A 51 1.88 -0.95 8.46
CA THR A 51 2.97 -1.84 8.08
C THR A 51 2.65 -2.47 6.72
N PHE A 52 3.56 -2.34 5.77
CA PHE A 52 3.40 -2.86 4.42
C PHE A 52 3.81 -4.34 4.34
N LEU A 53 2.95 -5.21 3.83
CA LEU A 53 3.24 -6.63 3.63
C LEU A 53 3.56 -6.87 2.15
N SER A 54 4.79 -7.26 1.83
CA SER A 54 5.20 -7.60 0.47
C SER A 54 6.47 -8.45 0.45
N GLU A 55 6.53 -9.41 -0.47
CA GLU A 55 7.73 -10.18 -0.76
C GLU A 55 8.74 -9.44 -1.65
N ASP A 56 8.34 -8.31 -2.26
CA ASP A 56 9.21 -7.57 -3.17
C ASP A 56 10.32 -6.83 -2.40
N GLY A 57 11.55 -7.34 -2.55
CA GLY A 57 12.76 -6.76 -1.97
C GLY A 57 13.08 -5.35 -2.45
N GLN A 58 12.56 -4.91 -3.60
CA GLN A 58 12.78 -3.55 -4.09
C GLN A 58 12.23 -2.49 -3.13
N MET A 59 11.24 -2.86 -2.33
CA MET A 59 10.62 -2.00 -1.32
C MET A 59 11.57 -1.63 -0.16
N ASP A 60 12.69 -2.34 0.02
CA ASP A 60 13.71 -1.99 1.02
C ASP A 60 14.42 -0.66 0.72
N HIS A 61 14.31 -0.15 -0.50
CA HIS A 61 14.86 1.15 -0.90
C HIS A 61 13.95 2.33 -0.51
N TYR A 62 12.82 2.07 0.12
CA TYR A 62 11.82 3.06 0.49
C TYR A 62 11.75 3.23 2.02
N PRO A 63 11.45 4.45 2.51
CA PRO A 63 11.33 4.74 3.94
C PRO A 63 9.99 4.24 4.51
N ILE A 64 9.68 2.96 4.32
CA ILE A 64 8.43 2.32 4.76
C ILE A 64 8.72 1.20 5.77
N LYS A 65 7.77 0.97 6.69
CA LYS A 65 7.83 -0.18 7.58
C LYS A 65 7.28 -1.41 6.86
N ARG A 66 8.12 -2.41 6.60
CA ARG A 66 7.74 -3.61 5.84
C ARG A 66 7.85 -4.90 6.66
N ILE A 67 6.94 -5.84 6.40
CA ILE A 67 7.04 -7.26 6.79
C ILE A 67 6.99 -8.15 5.56
N ARG A 68 7.63 -9.32 5.65
CA ARG A 68 7.57 -10.40 4.65
C ARG A 68 6.75 -11.56 5.24
N SER A 69 5.95 -12.23 4.41
CA SER A 69 5.28 -13.49 4.75
C SER A 69 6.20 -14.65 4.39
N SER A 70 6.71 -15.34 5.41
CA SER A 70 7.42 -16.62 5.27
C SER A 70 6.57 -17.71 4.66
#